data_AF-A0A7C1TA22-F1
#
_entry.id   AF-A0A7C1TA22-F1
#
_cell.length_a   1.000
_cell.length_b   1.000
_cell.length_c   1.000
_cell.angle_alpha   90.00
_cell.angle_beta   90.00
_cell.angle_gamma   90.00
#
_symmetry.space_group_name_H-M   'P 1'
#
loop_
_entity.id
_entity.type
_entity.pdbx_description
1 polymer ?
#
loop_
_entity_poly.entity_id
_entity_poly.type
_entity_poly.pdbx_seq_one_letter_code
_entity_poly.pdbx_strand_id
1 'polypeptide(L)' 'MSQDDHARLADLAPRVGAGGGSNQVRVRAYNERLVLSLVRQNPGCSKADIARLTGLSAQTVSVI' A
#
# COMPACT_ATOMS: atom_id res chain seq x y z
N MET A 1 45.03 7.37 -20.15
CA MET A 1 44.17 8.51 -20.52
C MET A 1 43.61 8.18 -21.89
N SER A 2 42.35 7.83 -22.10
CA SER A 2 41.12 8.21 -21.42
C SER A 2 40.19 7.00 -21.45
N GLN A 3 39.90 6.44 -20.28
CA GLN A 3 39.00 5.30 -20.10
C GLN A 3 38.01 5.69 -19.00
N ASP A 4 37.36 6.87 -19.16
CA ASP A 4 36.58 7.49 -18.09
C ASP A 4 35.27 8.16 -18.59
N ASP A 5 34.62 7.60 -19.62
CA ASP A 5 33.36 8.15 -20.16
C ASP A 5 32.13 7.22 -20.07
N HIS A 6 32.24 6.08 -19.38
CA HIS A 6 31.11 5.13 -19.24
C HIS A 6 30.26 5.30 -17.97
N ALA A 7 30.62 6.20 -17.05
CA ALA A 7 30.04 6.25 -15.70
C ALA A 7 29.06 7.40 -15.41
N ARG A 8 28.44 8.03 -16.42
CA ARG A 8 27.52 9.18 -16.19
C ARG A 8 26.09 9.06 -16.73
N LEU A 9 25.69 7.94 -17.31
CA LEU A 9 24.34 7.79 -17.87
C LEU A 9 23.35 7.02 -16.97
N ALA A 10 23.73 6.67 -15.74
CA ALA A 10 22.88 5.91 -14.83
C ALA A 10 21.89 6.74 -13.99
N ASP A 11 21.90 8.08 -14.08
CA ASP A 11 21.12 8.95 -13.16
C ASP A 11 19.94 9.71 -13.79
N LEU A 12 19.55 9.38 -15.03
CA LEU A 12 18.45 10.08 -15.74
C LEU A 12 17.21 9.22 -15.95
N ALA A 13 17.01 8.19 -15.12
CA ALA A 13 15.68 7.61 -15.00
C ALA A 13 14.77 8.65 -14.31
N PRO A 14 13.63 9.04 -14.92
CA PRO A 14 12.66 9.88 -14.23
C PRO A 14 12.24 9.10 -12.99
N ARG A 15 12.66 9.57 -11.82
CA ARG A 15 12.14 9.10 -10.54
C ARG A 15 10.67 9.47 -10.60
N VAL A 16 9.83 8.54 -11.08
CA VAL A 16 8.39 8.71 -11.18
C VAL A 16 7.96 9.23 -9.82
N GLY A 17 7.62 10.51 -9.81
CA GLY A 17 7.45 11.27 -8.59
C GLY A 17 6.41 10.61 -7.71
N ALA A 18 6.45 10.95 -6.44
CA ALA A 18 5.54 10.53 -5.38
C ALA A 18 4.05 10.92 -5.62
N GLY A 19 3.51 10.72 -6.83
CA GLY A 19 2.11 10.93 -7.19
C GLY A 19 1.15 9.89 -6.61
N GLY A 20 1.67 8.91 -5.86
CA GLY A 20 0.88 7.88 -5.20
C GLY A 20 0.09 8.36 -3.99
N GLY A 21 0.41 9.52 -3.40
CA GLY A 21 -0.18 9.97 -2.12
C GLY A 21 -1.71 10.05 -2.15
N SER A 22 -2.28 10.71 -3.17
CA SER A 22 -3.74 10.82 -3.31
C SER A 22 -4.41 9.45 -3.54
N ASN A 23 -3.75 8.56 -4.29
CA ASN A 23 -4.27 7.21 -4.50
C ASN A 23 -4.21 6.36 -3.22
N GLN A 24 -3.12 6.46 -2.45
CA GLN A 24 -2.93 5.75 -1.19
C GLN A 24 -3.92 6.21 -0.11
N VAL A 25 -4.19 7.52 -0.02
CA VAL A 25 -5.20 8.06 0.91
C VAL A 25 -6.59 7.51 0.58
N ARG A 26 -7.00 7.49 -0.70
CA ARG A 26 -8.29 6.92 -1.10
C ARG A 26 -8.38 5.43 -0.84
N VAL A 27 -7.33 4.67 -1.17
CA VAL A 27 -7.26 3.22 -0.94
C VAL A 27 -7.36 2.93 0.56
N ARG A 28 -6.68 3.71 1.40
CA ARG A 28 -6.77 3.57 2.86
C ARG A 28 -8.19 3.83 3.36
N ALA A 29 -8.80 4.95 2.98
CA ALA A 29 -10.17 5.29 3.40
C ALA A 29 -11.19 4.23 2.95
N TYR A 30 -11.01 3.65 1.77
CA TYR A 30 -11.83 2.54 1.30
C TYR A 30 -11.65 1.28 2.17
N ASN A 31 -10.41 0.89 2.44
CA ASN A 31 -10.11 -0.28 3.28
C ASN A 31 -10.66 -0.10 4.70
N GLU A 32 -10.52 1.08 5.29
CA GLU A 32 -11.07 1.40 6.62
C GLU A 32 -12.58 1.21 6.65
N ARG A 33 -13.30 1.72 5.63
CA ARG A 33 -14.75 1.53 5.53
C ARG A 33 -15.13 0.06 5.40
N LEU A 34 -14.41 -0.70 4.58
CA LEU A 34 -14.65 -2.12 4.38
C LEU A 34 -14.44 -2.91 5.69
N VAL A 35 -13.30 -2.70 6.34
CA VAL A 35 -12.94 -3.35 7.61
C VAL A 35 -13.96 -3.01 8.70
N LEU A 36 -14.27 -1.73 8.90
CA LEU A 36 -15.24 -1.29 9.91
C LEU A 36 -16.65 -1.83 9.64
N SER A 37 -17.04 -1.96 8.37
CA SER A 37 -18.32 -2.56 8.00
C SER A 37 -18.39 -4.02 8.43
N LEU A 38 -17.32 -4.79 8.21
CA LEU A 38 -17.27 -6.21 8.58
C LEU A 38 -17.19 -6.42 10.09
N VAL A 39 -16.44 -5.61 10.82
CA VAL A 39 -16.36 -5.66 12.29
C VAL A 39 -17.74 -5.45 12.91
N ARG A 40 -18.52 -4.50 12.41
CA ARG A 40 -19.87 -4.25 12.93
C ARG A 40 -20.86 -5.36 12.59
N GLN A 41 -20.71 -6.01 11.45
CA GLN A 41 -21.60 -7.10 11.02
C GLN A 41 -21.23 -8.46 11.67
N ASN A 42 -19.97 -8.66 12.05
CA ASN A 42 -19.45 -9.93 12.56
C ASN A 42 -18.81 -9.75 13.94
N PRO A 43 -19.60 -9.62 15.02
CA PRO A 43 -19.07 -9.49 16.37
C PRO A 43 -18.23 -10.73 16.75
N GLY A 44 -17.04 -10.52 17.32
CA GLY A 44 -16.12 -11.60 17.70
C GLY A 44 -15.21 -12.11 16.59
N CYS A 45 -15.30 -11.57 15.37
CA CYS A 45 -14.40 -11.90 14.26
C CYS A 45 -12.94 -11.52 14.57
N SER A 46 -11.99 -12.43 14.34
CA SER A 46 -10.57 -12.14 14.54
C SER A 46 -10.01 -11.25 13.40
N LYS A 47 -8.87 -10.58 13.63
CA LYS A 47 -8.17 -9.82 12.57
C LYS A 47 -7.78 -10.72 11.38
N ALA A 48 -7.44 -11.98 11.64
CA ALA A 48 -7.11 -12.95 10.60
C ALA A 48 -8.34 -13.32 9.76
N ASP A 49 -9.51 -13.43 10.37
CA ASP A 49 -10.76 -13.67 9.65
C ASP A 49 -11.13 -12.47 8.78
N ILE A 50 -10.97 -11.23 9.29
CA ILE A 50 -11.19 -10.02 8.48
C ILE A 50 -10.25 -9.97 7.28
N ALA A 51 -8.97 -10.30 7.45
CA ALA A 51 -8.01 -10.36 6.34
C ALA A 51 -8.44 -11.37 5.28
N ARG A 52 -8.90 -12.56 5.68
CA ARG A 52 -9.43 -13.60 4.78
C ARG A 52 -10.70 -13.14 4.05
N LEU A 53 -11.64 -12.51 4.76
CA LEU A 53 -12.91 -12.05 4.21
C LEU A 53 -12.76 -10.88 3.24
N THR A 54 -11.76 -10.02 3.47
CA THR A 54 -11.52 -8.82 2.64
C THR A 54 -10.51 -9.02 1.52
N GLY A 55 -9.70 -10.09 1.59
CA GLY A 55 -8.53 -10.25 0.74
C GLY A 55 -7.40 -9.23 1.01
N LEU A 56 -7.50 -8.47 2.11
CA LEU A 56 -6.46 -7.53 2.52
C LEU A 56 -5.32 -8.25 3.22
N SER A 57 -4.12 -7.68 3.11
CA SER A 57 -2.98 -8.19 3.88
C SER A 57 -3.24 -8.03 5.38
N ALA A 58 -2.70 -8.97 6.17
CA ALA A 58 -2.76 -8.88 7.63
C ALA A 58 -2.18 -7.56 8.15
N GLN A 59 -1.15 -7.01 7.48
CA GLN A 59 -0.57 -5.72 7.82
C GLN A 59 -1.56 -4.58 7.61
N THR A 60 -2.26 -4.56 6.47
CA THR A 60 -3.29 -3.55 6.20
C THR A 60 -4.40 -3.59 7.24
N VAL A 61 -4.87 -4.78 7.60
CA VAL A 61 -5.90 -4.95 8.64
C VAL A 61 -5.38 -4.57 10.04
N SER A 62 -4.08 -4.72 10.31
CA SER A 62 -3.51 -4.39 11.61
C SER A 62 -3.20 -2.90 11.81
N VAL A 63 -2.99 -2.16 10.72
CA VAL A 63 -2.63 -0.72 10.74
C VAL A 63 -3.87 0.18 10.64
N ILE A 64 -5.03 -0.42 10.33
CA ILE A 64 -6.36 0.20 10.41
C ILE A 64 -6.88 0.05 11.84
#